data_AF-A0A535YYS2-F1
#
_entry.id   AF-A0A535YYS2-F1
#
_cell.length_a   1.000
_cell.length_b   1.000
_cell.length_c   1.000
_cell.angle_alpha   90.00
_cell.angle_beta   90.00
_cell.angle_gamma   90.00
#
_symmetry.space_group_name_H-M   'P 1'
#
loop_
_entity.id
_entity.type
_entity.pdbx_description
1 polymer ?
#
loop_
_entity_poly.entity_id
_entity_poly.type
_entity_poly.pdbx_seq_one_letter_code
_entity_poly.pdbx_strand_id
1 'polypeptide(L)'
;MTHALAGSGSARFRSASSRRFAVALTAAVLLGVVPALQSTSLFQAHIATKLTAGTGWLDRLNTWRTTTGLSALSENTTWSAGDYNHAVYMVKNDLVTHYETAGVPYYTSAGDTAAKDSNIYVSSTTSTPDEQAIDWWMGAPFHSMGLMDPRLTSTGFGSYREVKSGWQMGAAVDVIRGNPFTGGTFPVMWPANGSSEPLTSYSGNEFPDPLQACSGYSMPSGLPVFIEVGGNVSTTAGPVHSFTGNGVALEHCIIDSSNAAVGSYLVGRGGVIVVPRQPLQSGVNYVVALTVNGLPYTWSFTVGPFRLEPAGWNSLSGSLTSSPAASSWGANTADIFARGTDNALWHRHWDGTNWGGWESLGGVLTSDPAAVSGTTNRIDVFVRGTDNAVWHRSFNGTSWSVWDSVGGVATTAPAAASWGATRLDVVVAGTNNNGLWHRSWNGSGWSAWDSMGGVAGSNPSVVAGGTGRLDAFVRGTDGALWHRSGDGTSAWSAWDSLGGILTAGPAASSCAAGHLDVFVKGSTGTLWQQGFNGTAWSGWKLVGGYWTSGPAAVCPAGGTVTQLFARGPDNALWTGTAQGS
;
A
#
# COMPACT_ATOMS: atom_id res chain seq x y z
N MET A 1 11.96 -3.05 76.20
CA MET A 1 10.89 -2.34 76.94
C MET A 1 9.61 -2.52 76.11
N THR A 2 8.83 -3.59 76.35
CA THR A 2 7.56 -3.60 77.14
C THR A 2 6.53 -2.64 76.53
N HIS A 3 5.33 -2.98 76.00
CA HIS A 3 4.33 -4.07 76.13
C HIS A 3 3.55 -4.15 74.77
N ALA A 4 3.09 -5.26 74.19
CA ALA A 4 2.09 -6.29 74.55
C ALA A 4 0.63 -5.78 74.72
N LEU A 5 -0.30 -6.35 73.92
CA LEU A 5 -1.73 -6.72 74.14
C LEU A 5 -2.43 -6.78 72.75
N ALA A 6 -2.79 -7.91 72.11
CA ALA A 6 -3.58 -9.11 72.45
C ALA A 6 -5.12 -8.90 72.44
N GLY A 7 -5.81 -9.74 71.64
CA GLY A 7 -7.27 -9.95 71.64
C GLY A 7 -7.75 -10.54 70.29
N SER A 8 -7.59 -11.84 70.01
CA SER A 8 -8.44 -12.99 70.37
C SER A 8 -9.83 -13.03 69.70
N GLY A 9 -10.09 -14.06 68.88
CA GLY A 9 -11.42 -14.35 68.33
C GLY A 9 -11.49 -15.44 67.24
N SER A 10 -11.31 -16.70 67.65
CA SER A 10 -11.75 -17.98 67.03
C SER A 10 -13.21 -17.96 66.52
N ALA A 11 -13.77 -18.78 65.61
CA ALA A 11 -13.43 -20.08 65.01
C ALA A 11 -14.29 -20.41 63.74
N ARG A 12 -13.83 -21.46 63.05
CA ARG A 12 -14.28 -22.26 61.89
C ARG A 12 -15.77 -22.73 61.83
N PHE A 13 -16.32 -22.99 60.61
CA PHE A 13 -16.51 -24.33 59.98
C PHE A 13 -17.45 -24.37 58.72
N ARG A 14 -16.92 -24.92 57.60
CA ARG A 14 -17.43 -25.87 56.54
C ARG A 14 -18.83 -25.80 55.83
N SER A 15 -18.76 -25.74 54.48
CA SER A 15 -19.40 -26.51 53.34
C SER A 15 -20.92 -26.88 53.32
N ALA A 16 -21.65 -27.15 52.22
CA ALA A 16 -21.40 -27.52 50.81
C ALA A 16 -22.68 -27.43 49.93
N SER A 17 -22.52 -27.36 48.58
CA SER A 17 -23.39 -27.89 47.48
C SER A 17 -24.83 -27.30 47.31
N SER A 18 -25.56 -27.27 46.18
CA SER A 18 -25.46 -27.65 44.75
C SER A 18 -26.78 -27.22 44.05
N ARG A 19 -26.84 -27.06 42.70
CA ARG A 19 -27.89 -27.61 41.80
C ARG A 19 -27.77 -27.16 40.33
N ARG A 20 -27.97 -28.14 39.43
CA ARG A 20 -28.07 -28.09 37.96
C ARG A 20 -29.55 -28.08 37.53
N PHE A 21 -29.86 -27.69 36.29
CA PHE A 21 -30.99 -28.23 35.53
C PHE A 21 -30.72 -28.24 34.01
N ALA A 22 -31.14 -29.33 33.36
CA ALA A 22 -31.19 -29.58 31.92
C ALA A 22 -32.52 -30.27 31.61
N VAL A 23 -33.10 -30.05 30.41
CA VAL A 23 -34.24 -30.82 29.85
C VAL A 23 -34.08 -30.88 28.31
N ALA A 24 -34.54 -31.98 27.68
CA ALA A 24 -34.33 -32.37 26.28
C ALA A 24 -35.62 -32.87 25.58
N LEU A 25 -35.50 -33.13 24.25
CA LEU A 25 -36.36 -33.86 23.26
C LEU A 25 -37.59 -33.12 22.67
N THR A 26 -38.06 -33.23 21.39
CA THR A 26 -37.87 -34.15 20.22
C THR A 26 -38.41 -33.54 18.89
N ALA A 27 -38.23 -34.25 17.75
CA ALA A 27 -38.27 -33.88 16.32
C ALA A 27 -39.63 -33.78 15.56
N ALA A 28 -39.58 -33.25 14.31
CA ALA A 28 -40.47 -33.62 13.16
C ALA A 28 -39.88 -33.19 11.77
N VAL A 29 -40.17 -33.96 10.72
CA VAL A 29 -39.79 -33.82 9.29
C VAL A 29 -41.03 -33.53 8.44
N LEU A 30 -40.94 -32.72 7.36
CA LEU A 30 -41.72 -32.90 6.10
C LEU A 30 -41.28 -31.97 4.94
N LEU A 31 -41.34 -32.52 3.73
CA LEU A 31 -40.95 -31.97 2.42
C LEU A 31 -41.89 -30.89 1.86
N GLY A 32 -41.38 -30.03 0.96
CA GLY A 32 -42.19 -29.14 0.10
C GLY A 32 -41.41 -28.57 -1.10
N VAL A 33 -41.91 -28.88 -2.30
CA VAL A 33 -41.40 -28.70 -3.67
C VAL A 33 -41.29 -27.24 -4.18
N VAL A 34 -40.29 -26.95 -5.03
CA VAL A 34 -40.07 -25.71 -5.84
C VAL A 34 -41.09 -25.61 -7.00
N PRO A 35 -41.51 -24.44 -7.53
CA PRO A 35 -40.83 -23.92 -8.73
C PRO A 35 -40.87 -22.39 -9.01
N ALA A 36 -39.92 -21.99 -9.86
CA ALA A 36 -40.02 -21.04 -10.96
C ALA A 36 -40.07 -19.51 -10.70
N LEU A 37 -38.87 -18.92 -10.83
CA LEU A 37 -38.62 -17.57 -11.35
C LEU A 37 -38.82 -17.53 -12.89
N GLN A 38 -39.56 -16.53 -13.37
CA GLN A 38 -39.45 -15.85 -14.67
C GLN A 38 -40.11 -14.46 -14.48
N SER A 39 -39.71 -13.33 -15.05
CA SER A 39 -38.57 -12.85 -15.84
C SER A 39 -38.83 -11.35 -16.01
N THR A 40 -37.81 -10.50 -16.07
CA THR A 40 -37.74 -9.37 -17.02
C THR A 40 -36.36 -8.73 -16.93
N SER A 41 -35.61 -8.85 -18.02
CA SER A 41 -34.37 -8.11 -18.27
C SER A 41 -34.69 -6.72 -18.82
N LEU A 42 -33.93 -5.70 -18.43
CA LEU A 42 -33.51 -4.62 -19.34
C LEU A 42 -32.06 -4.22 -19.00
N PHE A 43 -31.31 -3.96 -20.06
CA PHE A 43 -29.86 -3.83 -20.17
C PHE A 43 -29.29 -2.48 -19.68
N GLN A 44 -28.16 -2.60 -18.96
CA GLN A 44 -26.84 -1.98 -19.18
C GLN A 44 -26.64 -0.44 -19.08
N ALA A 45 -25.86 -0.06 -18.04
CA ALA A 45 -24.71 0.84 -18.16
C ALA A 45 -23.74 0.54 -17.00
N HIS A 46 -22.66 -0.20 -17.25
CA HIS A 46 -21.58 -0.39 -16.28
C HIS A 46 -20.62 0.80 -16.37
N ILE A 47 -20.71 1.71 -15.41
CA ILE A 47 -19.63 2.65 -15.11
C ILE A 47 -18.56 1.86 -14.37
N ALA A 48 -17.42 1.67 -15.02
CA ALA A 48 -16.22 1.15 -14.38
C ALA A 48 -15.70 2.21 -13.38
N THR A 49 -15.80 1.90 -12.09
CA THR A 49 -15.05 2.60 -11.05
C THR A 49 -14.12 1.60 -10.39
N LYS A 50 -12.82 1.67 -10.68
CA LYS A 50 -11.80 1.02 -9.86
C LYS A 50 -10.54 1.86 -9.87
N LEU A 51 -10.39 2.65 -8.81
CA LEU A 51 -9.16 3.35 -8.47
C LEU A 51 -9.00 3.19 -6.96
N THR A 52 -8.29 2.13 -6.57
CA THR A 52 -7.83 1.88 -5.20
C THR A 52 -6.34 1.55 -5.27
N ALA A 53 -5.52 2.36 -4.59
CA ALA A 53 -4.14 2.03 -4.26
C ALA A 53 -4.10 0.68 -3.53
N GLY A 54 -3.27 -0.24 -3.99
CA GLY A 54 -3.35 -1.67 -3.75
C GLY A 54 -2.51 -2.19 -2.59
N THR A 55 -3.15 -3.00 -1.77
CA THR A 55 -2.67 -4.37 -1.51
C THR A 55 -3.27 -5.30 -2.55
N GLY A 56 -2.61 -5.40 -3.70
CA GLY A 56 -3.02 -6.29 -4.78
C GLY A 56 -1.85 -6.67 -5.68
N TRP A 57 -2.04 -7.74 -6.45
CA TRP A 57 -1.08 -8.29 -7.40
C TRP A 57 -0.50 -7.23 -8.36
N LEU A 58 -1.31 -6.26 -8.81
CA LEU A 58 -0.90 -5.27 -9.81
C LEU A 58 0.07 -4.25 -9.21
N ASP A 59 -0.19 -3.77 -8.01
CA ASP A 59 0.70 -2.83 -7.32
C ASP A 59 2.03 -3.49 -6.98
N ARG A 60 1.97 -4.78 -6.59
CA ARG A 60 3.17 -5.58 -6.36
C ARG A 60 4.01 -5.70 -7.63
N LEU A 61 3.41 -6.06 -8.76
CA LEU A 61 4.08 -6.12 -10.06
C LEU A 61 4.61 -4.75 -10.52
N ASN A 62 3.79 -3.71 -10.39
CA ASN A 62 4.15 -2.36 -10.77
C ASN A 62 5.28 -1.79 -9.90
N THR A 63 5.49 -2.29 -8.69
CA THR A 63 6.67 -1.94 -7.87
C THR A 63 7.97 -2.39 -8.55
N TRP A 64 8.03 -3.62 -9.08
CA TRP A 64 9.19 -4.05 -9.88
C TRP A 64 9.32 -3.25 -11.17
N ARG A 65 8.22 -2.99 -11.88
CA ARG A 65 8.28 -2.23 -13.13
C ARG A 65 8.80 -0.82 -12.92
N THR A 66 8.25 -0.11 -11.94
CA THR A 66 8.67 1.26 -11.61
C THR A 66 10.11 1.33 -11.11
N THR A 67 10.54 0.42 -10.23
CA THR A 67 11.95 0.34 -9.80
C THR A 67 12.89 -0.05 -10.95
N THR A 68 12.37 -0.70 -12.00
CA THR A 68 13.10 -1.01 -13.22
C THR A 68 13.15 0.16 -14.22
N GLY A 69 12.41 1.25 -13.96
CA GLY A 69 12.28 2.39 -14.87
C GLY A 69 11.25 2.19 -15.98
N LEU A 70 10.38 1.19 -15.85
CA LEU A 70 9.33 0.86 -16.78
C LEU A 70 8.01 1.52 -16.38
N SER A 71 7.15 1.78 -17.38
CA SER A 71 5.79 2.23 -17.13
C SER A 71 4.99 1.18 -16.37
N ALA A 72 4.17 1.64 -15.42
CA ALA A 72 3.18 0.82 -14.74
C ALA A 72 2.16 0.25 -15.75
N LEU A 73 1.71 -0.97 -15.51
CA LEU A 73 0.68 -1.64 -16.30
C LEU A 73 -0.71 -1.23 -15.83
N SER A 74 -1.65 -1.20 -16.77
CA SER A 74 -3.08 -1.17 -16.49
C SER A 74 -3.70 -2.57 -16.41
N GLU A 75 -4.63 -2.78 -15.48
CA GLU A 75 -5.46 -4.00 -15.43
C GLU A 75 -6.51 -3.98 -16.57
N ASN A 76 -6.54 -5.04 -17.36
CA ASN A 76 -7.65 -5.37 -18.23
C ASN A 76 -8.55 -6.40 -17.53
N THR A 77 -9.75 -5.95 -17.13
CA THR A 77 -10.68 -6.79 -16.36
C THR A 77 -11.29 -7.93 -17.17
N THR A 78 -11.33 -7.81 -18.50
CA THR A 78 -11.80 -8.91 -19.37
C THR A 78 -10.77 -10.03 -19.42
N TRP A 79 -9.48 -9.68 -19.52
CA TRP A 79 -8.40 -10.66 -19.49
C TRP A 79 -8.31 -11.32 -18.11
N SER A 80 -8.43 -10.53 -17.04
CA SER A 80 -8.48 -10.99 -15.65
C SER A 80 -9.61 -12.00 -15.41
N ALA A 81 -10.79 -11.81 -16.01
CA ALA A 81 -11.87 -12.78 -15.94
C ALA A 81 -11.52 -14.10 -16.66
N GLY A 82 -10.80 -14.02 -17.79
CA GLY A 82 -10.25 -15.20 -18.47
C GLY A 82 -9.20 -15.92 -17.61
N ASP A 83 -8.25 -15.17 -17.03
CA ASP A 83 -7.23 -15.69 -16.12
C ASP A 83 -7.86 -16.38 -14.90
N TYR A 84 -8.94 -15.81 -14.37
CA TYR A 84 -9.71 -16.40 -13.29
C TYR A 84 -10.37 -17.72 -13.72
N ASN A 85 -11.03 -17.76 -14.88
CA ASN A 85 -11.62 -18.99 -15.40
C ASN A 85 -10.55 -20.08 -15.58
N HIS A 86 -9.36 -19.69 -16.02
CA HIS A 86 -8.25 -20.63 -16.16
C HIS A 86 -7.72 -21.13 -14.82
N ALA A 87 -7.60 -20.24 -13.83
CA ALA A 87 -7.27 -20.63 -12.46
C ALA A 87 -8.28 -21.62 -11.88
N VAL A 88 -9.58 -21.41 -12.13
CA VAL A 88 -10.65 -22.38 -11.78
C VAL A 88 -10.40 -23.70 -12.49
N TYR A 89 -10.14 -23.70 -13.79
CA TYR A 89 -9.89 -24.91 -14.57
C TYR A 89 -8.71 -25.74 -14.01
N MET A 90 -7.58 -25.09 -13.71
CA MET A 90 -6.39 -25.74 -13.12
C MET A 90 -6.71 -26.38 -11.77
N VAL A 91 -7.31 -25.62 -10.84
CA VAL A 91 -7.63 -26.13 -9.50
C VAL A 91 -8.68 -27.23 -9.57
N LYS A 92 -9.76 -27.05 -10.32
CA LYS A 92 -10.86 -28.03 -10.36
C LYS A 92 -10.45 -29.35 -11.01
N ASN A 93 -9.54 -29.32 -11.97
CA ASN A 93 -9.07 -30.53 -12.68
C ASN A 93 -7.73 -31.07 -12.15
N ASP A 94 -7.11 -30.40 -11.17
CA ASP A 94 -5.80 -30.78 -10.61
C ASP A 94 -4.67 -30.76 -11.66
N LEU A 95 -4.69 -29.73 -12.52
CA LEU A 95 -3.76 -29.57 -13.65
C LEU A 95 -2.89 -28.32 -13.49
N VAL A 96 -1.72 -28.37 -14.13
CA VAL A 96 -0.84 -27.21 -14.38
C VAL A 96 -0.58 -27.17 -15.87
N THR A 97 -1.16 -26.20 -16.58
CA THR A 97 -1.20 -26.20 -18.05
C THR A 97 -1.40 -24.80 -18.61
N HIS A 98 -0.90 -24.53 -19.82
CA HIS A 98 -1.13 -23.29 -20.58
C HIS A 98 -2.24 -23.44 -21.64
N TYR A 99 -3.19 -24.34 -21.42
CA TYR A 99 -4.34 -24.54 -22.28
C TYR A 99 -5.48 -25.23 -21.51
N GLU A 100 -6.70 -25.11 -22.03
CA GLU A 100 -7.83 -25.89 -21.57
C GLU A 100 -8.32 -26.84 -22.67
N THR A 101 -8.80 -28.02 -22.27
CA THR A 101 -9.29 -29.01 -23.21
C THR A 101 -10.80 -28.90 -23.33
N ALA A 102 -11.31 -28.59 -24.52
CA ALA A 102 -12.74 -28.52 -24.78
C ALA A 102 -13.44 -29.83 -24.37
N GLY A 103 -14.53 -29.72 -23.61
CA GLY A 103 -15.30 -30.85 -23.08
C GLY A 103 -14.84 -31.37 -21.72
N VAL A 104 -13.70 -30.91 -21.19
CA VAL A 104 -13.32 -31.14 -19.79
C VAL A 104 -14.11 -30.18 -18.88
N PRO A 105 -14.58 -30.61 -17.70
CA PRO A 105 -15.29 -29.73 -16.78
C PRO A 105 -14.54 -28.41 -16.51
N TYR A 106 -15.30 -27.34 -16.36
CA TYR A 106 -14.81 -25.96 -16.13
C TYR A 106 -14.07 -25.34 -17.32
N TYR A 107 -14.04 -25.99 -18.49
CA TYR A 107 -13.56 -25.37 -19.72
C TYR A 107 -14.35 -24.10 -20.06
N THR A 108 -13.63 -23.05 -20.45
CA THR A 108 -14.17 -21.86 -21.08
C THR A 108 -13.26 -21.41 -22.22
N SER A 109 -13.83 -20.86 -23.30
CA SER A 109 -13.01 -20.31 -24.39
C SER A 109 -12.15 -19.12 -23.94
N ALA A 110 -12.66 -18.32 -23.00
CA ALA A 110 -11.93 -17.19 -22.42
C ALA A 110 -10.76 -17.65 -21.54
N GLY A 111 -10.96 -18.72 -20.75
CA GLY A 111 -9.91 -19.34 -19.93
C GLY A 111 -8.84 -20.00 -20.78
N ASP A 112 -9.20 -20.75 -21.82
CA ASP A 112 -8.24 -21.33 -22.76
C ASP A 112 -7.40 -20.26 -23.50
N THR A 113 -8.02 -19.13 -23.85
CA THR A 113 -7.28 -17.99 -24.43
C THR A 113 -6.29 -17.43 -23.40
N ALA A 114 -6.76 -17.14 -22.18
CA ALA A 114 -5.91 -16.62 -21.11
C ALA A 114 -4.76 -17.56 -20.77
N ALA A 115 -5.00 -18.87 -20.69
CA ALA A 115 -3.99 -19.89 -20.42
C ALA A 115 -2.76 -19.80 -21.34
N LYS A 116 -2.99 -19.51 -22.62
CA LYS A 116 -1.95 -19.42 -23.66
C LYS A 116 -1.19 -18.10 -23.64
N ASP A 117 -1.82 -17.06 -23.10
CA ASP A 117 -1.31 -15.69 -23.06
C ASP A 117 -0.67 -15.33 -21.70
N SER A 118 -0.78 -16.22 -20.72
CA SER A 118 -0.45 -15.95 -19.33
C SER A 118 0.66 -16.84 -18.77
N ASN A 119 1.44 -16.26 -17.86
CA ASN A 119 2.21 -17.00 -16.88
C ASN A 119 1.24 -17.70 -15.90
N ILE A 120 1.54 -18.92 -15.44
CA ILE A 120 0.65 -19.68 -14.54
C ILE A 120 1.35 -20.06 -13.23
N TYR A 121 0.55 -20.25 -12.18
CA TYR A 121 1.02 -20.60 -10.84
C TYR A 121 -0.03 -21.47 -10.14
N VAL A 122 0.42 -22.44 -9.33
CA VAL A 122 -0.44 -23.24 -8.47
C VAL A 122 0.17 -23.39 -7.08
N SER A 123 -0.68 -23.59 -6.07
CA SER A 123 -0.25 -23.90 -4.72
C SER A 123 -1.17 -24.93 -4.06
N SER A 124 -0.60 -25.76 -3.19
CA SER A 124 -1.31 -26.78 -2.42
C SER A 124 -2.01 -26.22 -1.18
N THR A 125 -1.97 -24.90 -0.97
CA THR A 125 -2.69 -24.22 0.11
C THR A 125 -3.45 -22.99 -0.37
N THR A 126 -4.69 -22.83 0.11
CA THR A 126 -5.49 -21.62 -0.07
C THR A 126 -4.88 -20.39 0.63
N SER A 127 -3.94 -20.56 1.56
CA SER A 127 -3.32 -19.46 2.30
C SER A 127 -2.29 -18.67 1.48
N THR A 128 -1.94 -19.13 0.29
CA THR A 128 -0.98 -18.43 -0.59
C THR A 128 -1.59 -17.12 -1.07
N PRO A 129 -1.00 -15.95 -0.80
CA PRO A 129 -1.48 -14.68 -1.30
C PRO A 129 -1.16 -14.50 -2.79
N ASP A 130 -1.88 -13.63 -3.49
CA ASP A 130 -1.66 -13.38 -4.92
C ASP A 130 -0.28 -12.79 -5.19
N GLU A 131 0.20 -11.94 -4.30
CA GLU A 131 1.53 -11.35 -4.33
C GLU A 131 2.63 -12.42 -4.31
N GLN A 132 2.42 -13.55 -3.64
CA GLN A 132 3.40 -14.64 -3.63
C GLN A 132 3.53 -15.30 -5.01
N ALA A 133 2.47 -15.35 -5.82
CA ALA A 133 2.56 -15.81 -7.20
C ALA A 133 3.37 -14.83 -8.06
N ILE A 134 3.15 -13.52 -7.87
CA ILE A 134 3.94 -12.46 -8.52
C ILE A 134 5.42 -12.59 -8.15
N ASP A 135 5.73 -12.69 -6.87
CA ASP A 135 7.10 -12.84 -6.35
C ASP A 135 7.78 -14.10 -6.94
N TRP A 136 7.03 -15.19 -7.06
CA TRP A 136 7.55 -16.42 -7.64
C TRP A 136 7.88 -16.25 -9.13
N TRP A 137 6.98 -15.65 -9.92
CA TRP A 137 7.25 -15.37 -11.34
C TRP A 137 8.42 -14.40 -11.51
N MET A 138 8.58 -13.43 -10.61
CA MET A 138 9.72 -12.50 -10.67
C MET A 138 11.05 -13.21 -10.39
N GLY A 139 11.08 -14.23 -9.53
CA GLY A 139 12.26 -15.07 -9.29
C GLY A 139 12.60 -16.05 -10.41
N ALA A 140 11.72 -16.18 -11.42
CA ALA A 140 11.77 -17.16 -12.49
C ALA A 140 12.03 -16.44 -13.84
N PRO A 141 13.26 -16.47 -14.41
CA PRO A 141 13.68 -15.58 -15.49
C PRO A 141 12.81 -15.61 -16.76
N PHE A 142 12.29 -16.76 -17.16
CA PHE A 142 11.45 -16.85 -18.36
C PHE A 142 10.07 -16.24 -18.14
N HIS A 143 9.53 -16.33 -16.92
CA HIS A 143 8.31 -15.64 -16.54
C HIS A 143 8.55 -14.13 -16.30
N SER A 144 9.66 -13.74 -15.67
CA SER A 144 9.93 -12.35 -15.28
C SER A 144 10.32 -11.45 -16.44
N MET A 145 11.03 -11.94 -17.46
CA MET A 145 11.21 -11.22 -18.74
C MET A 145 9.86 -10.89 -19.37
N GLY A 146 8.89 -11.82 -19.26
CA GLY A 146 7.45 -11.61 -19.40
C GLY A 146 6.96 -10.26 -18.95
N LEU A 147 7.08 -10.13 -17.64
CA LEU A 147 6.51 -9.09 -16.82
C LEU A 147 7.30 -7.78 -16.91
N MET A 148 8.60 -7.84 -17.21
CA MET A 148 9.50 -6.69 -17.35
C MET A 148 9.66 -6.21 -18.79
N ASP A 149 8.96 -6.79 -19.76
CA ASP A 149 9.03 -6.31 -21.14
C ASP A 149 8.55 -4.84 -21.21
N PRO A 150 9.36 -3.92 -21.76
CA PRO A 150 9.00 -2.50 -21.84
C PRO A 150 7.84 -2.23 -22.80
N ARG A 151 7.48 -3.20 -23.64
CA ARG A 151 6.36 -3.11 -24.59
C ARG A 151 5.03 -3.52 -23.94
N LEU A 152 5.04 -4.26 -22.83
CA LEU A 152 3.82 -4.63 -22.11
C LEU A 152 3.24 -3.36 -21.46
N THR A 153 2.02 -2.97 -21.83
CA THR A 153 1.34 -1.78 -21.29
C THR A 153 0.07 -2.09 -20.51
N SER A 154 -0.52 -3.27 -20.73
CA SER A 154 -1.71 -3.75 -20.02
C SER A 154 -1.54 -5.24 -19.69
N THR A 155 -2.19 -5.71 -18.63
CA THR A 155 -2.16 -7.13 -18.24
C THR A 155 -3.49 -7.52 -17.59
N GLY A 156 -3.75 -8.81 -17.42
CA GLY A 156 -4.85 -9.37 -16.64
C GLY A 156 -4.29 -10.32 -15.58
N PHE A 157 -5.01 -10.49 -14.48
CA PHE A 157 -4.67 -11.49 -13.48
C PHE A 157 -5.94 -12.08 -12.90
N GLY A 158 -5.91 -13.39 -12.64
CA GLY A 158 -6.99 -14.05 -11.96
C GLY A 158 -6.46 -15.21 -11.13
N SER A 159 -7.03 -15.37 -9.95
CA SER A 159 -6.70 -16.45 -9.04
C SER A 159 -7.95 -17.09 -8.46
N TYR A 160 -7.88 -18.39 -8.21
CA TYR A 160 -8.97 -19.17 -7.62
C TYR A 160 -8.43 -20.04 -6.50
N ARG A 161 -9.22 -20.20 -5.42
CA ARG A 161 -8.84 -20.94 -4.21
C ARG A 161 -9.99 -21.83 -3.73
N GLU A 162 -9.66 -23.05 -3.33
CA GLU A 162 -10.59 -24.01 -2.76
C GLU A 162 -9.88 -25.01 -1.85
N VAL A 163 -10.46 -25.27 -0.68
CA VAL A 163 -9.93 -26.30 0.23
C VAL A 163 -10.29 -27.68 -0.32
N LYS A 164 -9.30 -28.38 -0.87
CA LYS A 164 -9.42 -29.76 -1.38
C LYS A 164 -8.07 -30.50 -1.34
N SER A 165 -8.07 -31.78 -1.71
CA SER A 165 -6.82 -32.50 -2.03
C SER A 165 -6.25 -32.03 -3.37
N GLY A 166 -4.92 -32.03 -3.49
CA GLY A 166 -4.20 -31.58 -4.70
C GLY A 166 -3.92 -30.08 -4.67
N TRP A 167 -4.06 -29.42 -5.82
CA TRP A 167 -3.89 -27.97 -5.94
C TRP A 167 -5.08 -27.24 -5.32
N GLN A 168 -4.82 -26.37 -4.35
CA GLN A 168 -5.84 -25.58 -3.66
C GLN A 168 -5.92 -24.15 -4.15
N MET A 169 -4.90 -23.68 -4.88
CA MET A 169 -4.83 -22.36 -5.46
C MET A 169 -4.28 -22.47 -6.87
N GLY A 170 -4.86 -21.70 -7.79
CA GLY A 170 -4.32 -21.46 -9.13
C GLY A 170 -4.33 -19.98 -9.41
N ALA A 171 -3.39 -19.50 -10.22
CA ALA A 171 -3.36 -18.14 -10.73
C ALA A 171 -2.77 -18.07 -12.14
N ALA A 172 -3.18 -17.05 -12.88
CA ALA A 172 -2.62 -16.70 -14.16
C ALA A 172 -2.42 -15.18 -14.26
N VAL A 173 -1.34 -14.74 -14.92
CA VAL A 173 -1.10 -13.32 -15.26
C VAL A 173 -0.74 -13.17 -16.73
N ASP A 174 -1.47 -12.33 -17.45
CA ASP A 174 -1.28 -12.11 -18.87
C ASP A 174 0.01 -11.35 -19.18
N VAL A 175 0.84 -11.90 -20.06
CA VAL A 175 2.10 -11.30 -20.47
C VAL A 175 2.22 -11.09 -21.98
N ILE A 176 1.15 -11.36 -22.73
CA ILE A 176 1.15 -11.37 -24.20
C ILE A 176 0.16 -10.36 -24.79
N ARG A 177 -1.11 -10.37 -24.40
CA ARG A 177 -2.16 -9.60 -25.11
C ARG A 177 -1.97 -8.08 -25.00
N GLY A 178 -1.34 -7.61 -23.93
CA GLY A 178 -0.98 -6.20 -23.76
C GLY A 178 0.39 -5.82 -24.28
N ASN A 179 1.08 -6.71 -25.00
CA ASN A 179 2.37 -6.49 -25.60
C ASN A 179 2.20 -6.42 -27.14
N PRO A 180 2.42 -5.27 -27.79
CA PRO A 180 2.32 -5.15 -29.24
C PRO A 180 3.50 -5.80 -29.98
N PHE A 181 4.51 -6.29 -29.24
CA PHE A 181 5.77 -6.85 -29.74
C PHE A 181 6.57 -5.93 -30.67
N THR A 182 6.22 -4.64 -30.72
CA THR A 182 6.85 -3.59 -31.52
C THR A 182 7.15 -2.38 -30.65
N GLY A 183 8.26 -1.68 -30.93
CA GLY A 183 8.73 -0.57 -30.08
C GLY A 183 9.40 -1.04 -28.78
N GLY A 184 9.28 -0.24 -27.73
CA GLY A 184 9.93 -0.46 -26.43
C GLY A 184 11.29 0.23 -26.31
N THR A 185 11.66 0.59 -25.09
CA THR A 185 12.97 1.17 -24.76
C THR A 185 13.86 0.09 -24.15
N PHE A 186 14.97 -0.19 -24.82
CA PHE A 186 15.98 -1.17 -24.40
C PHE A 186 17.34 -0.48 -24.25
N PRO A 187 18.27 -1.02 -23.43
CA PRO A 187 18.16 -2.28 -22.69
C PRO A 187 17.30 -2.17 -21.43
N VAL A 188 16.69 -3.28 -21.04
CA VAL A 188 16.09 -3.46 -19.70
C VAL A 188 16.98 -4.38 -18.91
N MET A 189 17.50 -3.91 -17.78
CA MET A 189 18.30 -4.70 -16.84
C MET A 189 17.44 -5.04 -15.64
N TRP A 190 17.46 -6.30 -15.22
CA TRP A 190 16.69 -6.75 -14.07
C TRP A 190 17.58 -7.59 -13.12
N PRO A 191 17.64 -7.24 -11.82
CA PRO A 191 17.19 -5.98 -11.24
C PRO A 191 17.86 -4.75 -11.89
N ALA A 192 17.17 -3.61 -11.90
CA ALA A 192 17.68 -2.41 -12.55
C ALA A 192 18.90 -1.80 -11.88
N ASN A 193 19.61 -0.97 -12.64
CA ASN A 193 20.81 -0.29 -12.17
C ASN A 193 20.49 0.65 -10.98
N GLY A 194 21.13 0.40 -9.85
CA GLY A 194 20.97 1.13 -8.60
C GLY A 194 19.73 0.73 -7.79
N SER A 195 18.96 -0.28 -8.22
CA SER A 195 17.72 -0.67 -7.55
C SER A 195 17.96 -1.51 -6.28
N SER A 196 16.88 -1.68 -5.50
CA SER A 196 16.83 -2.59 -4.35
C SER A 196 15.91 -3.77 -4.68
N GLU A 197 16.41 -4.99 -4.60
CA GLU A 197 15.72 -6.23 -4.99
C GLU A 197 15.42 -7.10 -3.75
N PRO A 198 14.14 -7.40 -3.46
CA PRO A 198 13.77 -8.22 -2.30
C PRO A 198 14.06 -9.72 -2.48
N LEU A 199 14.14 -10.23 -3.71
CA LEU A 199 14.37 -11.66 -3.96
C LEU A 199 15.86 -12.01 -3.88
N THR A 200 16.14 -13.25 -3.45
CA THR A 200 17.51 -13.72 -3.25
C THR A 200 17.87 -14.97 -4.06
N SER A 201 16.88 -15.73 -4.49
CA SER A 201 17.08 -17.07 -5.04
C SER A 201 16.06 -17.42 -6.11
N TYR A 202 16.46 -18.32 -7.01
CA TYR A 202 15.53 -19.09 -7.82
C TYR A 202 15.15 -20.38 -7.09
N SER A 203 13.85 -20.57 -6.92
CA SER A 203 13.26 -21.65 -6.12
C SER A 203 12.85 -22.87 -6.95
N GLY A 204 13.02 -22.83 -8.27
CA GLY A 204 12.65 -23.93 -9.15
C GLY A 204 11.22 -23.91 -9.67
N ASN A 205 10.88 -24.98 -10.40
CA ASN A 205 9.57 -25.26 -10.99
C ASN A 205 9.13 -24.29 -12.11
N GLU A 206 10.09 -23.63 -12.76
CA GLU A 206 9.85 -22.89 -14.00
C GLU A 206 10.01 -23.81 -15.21
N PHE A 207 9.24 -23.54 -16.27
CA PHE A 207 9.45 -24.12 -17.58
C PHE A 207 9.61 -23.01 -18.65
N PRO A 208 10.66 -23.05 -19.49
CA PRO A 208 11.79 -23.98 -19.43
C PRO A 208 12.65 -23.77 -18.17
N ASP A 209 13.29 -24.82 -17.65
CA ASP A 209 14.13 -24.69 -16.46
C ASP A 209 15.50 -24.06 -16.82
N PRO A 210 15.84 -22.86 -16.33
CA PRO A 210 17.10 -22.20 -16.65
C PRO A 210 18.32 -23.04 -16.21
N LEU A 211 18.20 -23.89 -15.19
CA LEU A 211 19.32 -24.68 -14.69
C LEU A 211 19.74 -25.81 -15.65
N GLN A 212 18.93 -26.15 -16.65
CA GLN A 212 19.32 -27.05 -17.73
C GLN A 212 20.51 -26.52 -18.55
N ALA A 213 20.68 -25.20 -18.60
CA ALA A 213 21.83 -24.55 -19.23
C ALA A 213 23.05 -24.43 -18.30
N CYS A 214 22.90 -24.69 -17.01
CA CYS A 214 23.92 -24.43 -15.98
C CYS A 214 24.40 -25.72 -15.33
N SER A 215 25.39 -26.35 -15.97
CA SER A 215 25.94 -27.63 -15.50
C SER A 215 26.45 -27.55 -14.06
N GLY A 216 26.01 -28.50 -13.21
CA GLY A 216 26.41 -28.59 -11.80
C GLY A 216 25.67 -27.64 -10.84
N TYR A 217 24.65 -26.93 -11.31
CA TYR A 217 23.79 -26.11 -10.46
C TYR A 217 22.66 -26.96 -9.88
N SER A 218 22.19 -26.56 -8.70
CA SER A 218 21.06 -27.18 -7.99
C SER A 218 20.21 -26.11 -7.34
N MET A 219 18.94 -26.42 -7.06
CA MET A 219 18.03 -25.51 -6.38
C MET A 219 18.20 -25.59 -4.84
N PRO A 220 18.06 -24.47 -4.11
CA PRO A 220 17.93 -23.11 -4.63
C PRO A 220 19.27 -22.60 -5.18
N SER A 221 19.25 -21.99 -6.37
CA SER A 221 20.38 -21.22 -6.87
C SER A 221 20.22 -19.75 -6.46
N GLY A 222 21.20 -18.92 -6.81
CA GLY A 222 21.05 -17.47 -6.74
C GLY A 222 19.95 -16.94 -7.67
N LEU A 223 19.45 -15.75 -7.36
CA LEU A 223 18.45 -15.06 -8.19
C LEU A 223 19.01 -14.85 -9.60
N PRO A 224 18.39 -15.43 -10.65
CA PRO A 224 18.75 -15.17 -12.03
C PRO A 224 18.52 -13.69 -12.33
N VAL A 225 19.56 -13.00 -12.78
CA VAL A 225 19.47 -11.61 -13.25
C VAL A 225 19.54 -11.60 -14.77
N PHE A 226 18.96 -10.63 -15.44
CA PHE A 226 18.93 -10.62 -16.90
C PHE A 226 19.05 -9.23 -17.49
N ILE A 227 19.39 -9.21 -18.78
CA ILE A 227 19.30 -8.04 -19.63
C ILE A 227 18.51 -8.38 -20.90
N GLU A 228 17.50 -7.58 -21.22
CA GLU A 228 16.82 -7.60 -22.52
C GLU A 228 17.39 -6.46 -23.37
N VAL A 229 18.00 -6.78 -24.52
CA VAL A 229 18.64 -5.78 -25.41
C VAL A 229 17.77 -5.40 -26.62
N GLY A 230 16.60 -6.01 -26.75
CA GLY A 230 15.64 -5.72 -27.81
C GLY A 230 14.61 -6.83 -27.99
N GLY A 231 13.41 -6.48 -28.41
CA GLY A 231 12.38 -7.46 -28.76
C GLY A 231 12.71 -8.22 -30.05
N ASN A 232 12.64 -9.55 -30.03
CA ASN A 232 12.91 -10.43 -31.19
C ASN A 232 14.35 -10.35 -31.73
N VAL A 233 15.33 -10.25 -30.84
CA VAL A 233 16.76 -10.16 -31.17
C VAL A 233 17.47 -11.41 -30.68
N SER A 234 18.19 -12.12 -31.54
CA SER A 234 19.10 -13.18 -31.09
C SER A 234 20.26 -12.57 -30.31
N THR A 235 20.56 -13.13 -29.14
CA THR A 235 21.63 -12.68 -28.24
C THR A 235 22.80 -13.64 -28.21
N THR A 236 24.00 -13.09 -28.15
CA THR A 236 25.25 -13.82 -27.89
C THR A 236 26.03 -13.08 -26.81
N ALA A 237 26.31 -13.76 -25.71
CA ALA A 237 27.12 -13.25 -24.63
C ALA A 237 28.62 -13.34 -25.00
N GLY A 238 29.38 -12.30 -24.65
CA GLY A 238 30.82 -12.29 -24.82
C GLY A 238 31.53 -13.26 -23.85
N PRO A 239 32.77 -13.66 -24.15
CA PRO A 239 33.53 -14.62 -23.34
C PRO A 239 34.02 -14.04 -22.00
N VAL A 240 33.92 -12.72 -21.81
CA VAL A 240 34.31 -12.03 -20.59
C VAL A 240 33.07 -11.48 -19.91
N HIS A 241 32.81 -11.98 -18.71
CA HIS A 241 31.70 -11.58 -17.85
C HIS A 241 32.12 -11.66 -16.38
N SER A 242 31.44 -10.90 -15.52
CA SER A 242 31.69 -10.87 -14.09
C SER A 242 30.40 -10.65 -13.32
N PHE A 243 30.29 -11.31 -12.17
CA PHE A 243 29.27 -11.08 -11.17
C PHE A 243 29.99 -10.97 -9.83
N THR A 244 29.88 -9.82 -9.16
CA THR A 244 30.54 -9.60 -7.87
C THR A 244 29.54 -9.12 -6.81
N GLY A 245 29.76 -9.47 -5.56
CA GLY A 245 29.05 -8.96 -4.38
C GLY A 245 30.03 -8.26 -3.46
N ASN A 246 29.86 -6.96 -3.23
CA ASN A 246 30.81 -6.10 -2.52
C ASN A 246 32.28 -6.27 -3.04
N GLY A 247 32.43 -6.45 -4.35
CA GLY A 247 33.73 -6.66 -5.01
C GLY A 247 34.27 -8.09 -4.97
N VAL A 248 33.60 -9.02 -4.28
CA VAL A 248 33.97 -10.45 -4.25
C VAL A 248 33.32 -11.16 -5.42
N ALA A 249 34.08 -11.89 -6.23
CA ALA A 249 33.54 -12.64 -7.37
C ALA A 249 32.60 -13.78 -6.92
N LEU A 250 31.46 -13.91 -7.60
CA LEU A 250 30.54 -15.03 -7.47
C LEU A 250 30.74 -16.00 -8.64
N GLU A 251 30.64 -17.30 -8.36
CA GLU A 251 30.46 -18.28 -9.43
C GLU A 251 29.09 -18.07 -10.07
N HIS A 252 29.06 -17.98 -11.40
CA HIS A 252 27.85 -17.72 -12.17
C HIS A 252 27.87 -18.42 -13.53
N CYS A 253 26.67 -18.67 -14.05
CA CYS A 253 26.39 -19.26 -15.36
C CYS A 253 25.75 -18.20 -16.26
N ILE A 254 26.05 -18.24 -17.56
CA ILE A 254 25.48 -17.34 -18.57
C ILE A 254 24.63 -18.15 -19.54
N ILE A 255 23.44 -17.63 -19.87
CA ILE A 255 22.51 -18.23 -20.82
C ILE A 255 22.13 -17.17 -21.85
N ASP A 256 22.41 -17.43 -23.12
CA ASP A 256 22.04 -16.58 -24.25
C ASP A 256 21.25 -17.38 -25.30
N SER A 257 20.87 -16.72 -26.40
CA SER A 257 20.06 -17.35 -27.46
C SER A 257 20.77 -18.50 -28.20
N SER A 258 22.09 -18.67 -28.04
CA SER A 258 22.84 -19.76 -28.65
C SER A 258 22.77 -21.07 -27.85
N ASN A 259 22.27 -21.03 -26.62
CA ASN A 259 22.14 -22.21 -25.78
C ASN A 259 21.14 -23.22 -26.37
N ALA A 260 21.58 -24.47 -26.56
CA ALA A 260 20.78 -25.50 -27.22
C ALA A 260 19.55 -25.96 -26.42
N ALA A 261 19.55 -25.84 -25.10
CA ALA A 261 18.46 -26.32 -24.25
C ALA A 261 17.32 -25.28 -24.15
N VAL A 262 17.68 -24.01 -23.97
CA VAL A 262 16.70 -22.97 -23.60
C VAL A 262 16.82 -21.68 -24.44
N GLY A 263 17.80 -21.58 -25.35
CA GLY A 263 18.10 -20.35 -26.08
C GLY A 263 16.96 -19.88 -27.00
N SER A 264 16.13 -20.80 -27.52
CA SER A 264 14.98 -20.46 -28.36
C SER A 264 13.94 -19.57 -27.65
N TYR A 265 13.84 -19.66 -26.32
CA TYR A 265 12.93 -18.85 -25.50
C TYR A 265 13.46 -17.43 -25.25
N LEU A 266 14.74 -17.19 -25.50
CA LEU A 266 15.38 -15.89 -25.28
C LEU A 266 15.26 -14.96 -26.49
N VAL A 267 15.11 -15.50 -27.70
CA VAL A 267 15.07 -14.71 -28.94
C VAL A 267 13.92 -13.70 -28.93
N GLY A 268 12.72 -14.12 -28.53
CA GLY A 268 11.54 -13.22 -28.47
C GLY A 268 11.70 -12.03 -27.51
N ARG A 269 12.56 -12.20 -26.50
CA ARG A 269 12.86 -11.21 -25.44
C ARG A 269 14.16 -10.45 -25.69
N GLY A 270 15.02 -10.94 -26.58
CA GLY A 270 16.42 -10.51 -26.69
C GLY A 270 17.14 -10.56 -25.36
N GLY A 271 16.91 -11.64 -24.60
CA GLY A 271 17.41 -11.82 -23.24
C GLY A 271 18.79 -12.46 -23.18
N VAL A 272 19.57 -12.08 -22.17
CA VAL A 272 20.70 -12.86 -21.63
C VAL A 272 20.49 -12.99 -20.13
N ILE A 273 20.54 -14.23 -19.61
CA ILE A 273 20.37 -14.54 -18.19
C ILE A 273 21.74 -14.83 -17.58
N VAL A 274 21.96 -14.31 -16.37
CA VAL A 274 23.11 -14.60 -15.51
C VAL A 274 22.60 -15.25 -14.23
N VAL A 275 22.97 -16.51 -13.99
CA VAL A 275 22.53 -17.27 -12.82
C VAL A 275 23.68 -17.40 -11.83
N PRO A 276 23.64 -16.76 -10.63
CA PRO A 276 24.61 -16.99 -9.58
C PRO A 276 24.41 -18.39 -8.97
N ARG A 277 25.50 -19.08 -8.61
CA ARG A 277 25.40 -20.45 -8.07
C ARG A 277 24.71 -20.53 -6.72
N GLN A 278 24.92 -19.54 -5.87
CA GLN A 278 24.42 -19.50 -4.51
C GLN A 278 23.39 -18.37 -4.34
N PRO A 279 22.38 -18.54 -3.45
CA PRO A 279 21.47 -17.48 -3.04
C PRO A 279 22.20 -16.17 -2.72
N LEU A 280 21.65 -15.07 -3.21
CA LEU A 280 22.14 -13.73 -2.91
C LEU A 280 21.84 -13.37 -1.44
N GLN A 281 22.61 -12.44 -0.90
CA GLN A 281 22.56 -12.07 0.52
C GLN A 281 22.01 -10.66 0.68
N SER A 282 21.07 -10.50 1.62
CA SER A 282 20.51 -9.20 1.97
C SER A 282 21.58 -8.22 2.45
N GLY A 283 21.50 -6.96 2.01
CA GLY A 283 22.45 -5.90 2.29
C GLY A 283 23.70 -5.89 1.43
N VAL A 284 23.89 -6.87 0.53
CA VAL A 284 25.05 -6.92 -0.39
C VAL A 284 24.75 -6.13 -1.66
N ASN A 285 25.69 -5.27 -2.06
CA ASN A 285 25.66 -4.60 -3.36
C ASN A 285 26.31 -5.50 -4.41
N TYR A 286 25.54 -5.85 -5.42
CA TYR A 286 25.95 -6.71 -6.52
C TYR A 286 26.25 -5.89 -7.76
N VAL A 287 27.27 -6.30 -8.51
CA VAL A 287 27.65 -5.71 -9.80
C VAL A 287 27.74 -6.81 -10.84
N VAL A 288 27.03 -6.63 -11.95
CA VAL A 288 27.03 -7.54 -13.10
C VAL A 288 27.67 -6.79 -14.26
N ALA A 289 28.61 -7.44 -14.96
CA ALA A 289 29.18 -6.94 -16.20
C ALA A 289 29.30 -8.05 -17.22
N LEU A 290 28.87 -7.79 -18.44
CA LEU A 290 29.00 -8.72 -19.58
C LEU A 290 28.96 -7.95 -20.89
N THR A 291 29.28 -8.63 -21.98
CA THR A 291 29.04 -8.12 -23.34
C THR A 291 27.87 -8.88 -23.95
N VAL A 292 26.95 -8.19 -24.62
CA VAL A 292 25.86 -8.81 -25.40
C VAL A 292 25.92 -8.28 -26.83
N ASN A 293 26.03 -9.17 -27.81
CA ASN A 293 26.18 -8.83 -29.24
C ASN A 293 27.31 -7.82 -29.51
N GLY A 294 28.42 -7.94 -28.76
CA GLY A 294 29.58 -7.05 -28.88
C GLY A 294 29.48 -5.71 -28.12
N LEU A 295 28.35 -5.42 -27.49
CA LEU A 295 28.17 -4.20 -26.69
C LEU A 295 28.35 -4.48 -25.18
N PRO A 296 29.16 -3.67 -24.45
CA PRO A 296 29.38 -3.88 -23.03
C PRO A 296 28.22 -3.32 -22.19
N TYR A 297 27.82 -4.05 -21.17
CA TYR A 297 26.84 -3.65 -20.18
C TYR A 297 27.40 -3.85 -18.77
N THR A 298 27.11 -2.91 -17.88
CA THR A 298 27.46 -3.00 -16.47
C THR A 298 26.38 -2.32 -15.65
N TRP A 299 25.87 -3.00 -14.64
CA TRP A 299 24.91 -2.44 -13.70
C TRP A 299 25.10 -3.02 -12.31
N SER A 300 24.51 -2.35 -11.33
CA SER A 300 24.53 -2.78 -9.94
C SER A 300 23.14 -2.79 -9.33
N PHE A 301 22.94 -3.57 -8.27
CA PHE A 301 21.72 -3.55 -7.46
C PHE A 301 22.05 -4.01 -6.04
N THR A 302 21.24 -3.64 -5.06
CA THR A 302 21.40 -4.11 -3.68
C THR A 302 20.26 -5.06 -3.33
N VAL A 303 20.56 -6.18 -2.68
CA VAL A 303 19.49 -7.05 -2.16
C VAL A 303 18.94 -6.46 -0.87
N GLY A 304 17.62 -6.31 -0.79
CA GLY A 304 16.93 -5.69 0.33
C GLY A 304 15.47 -5.35 0.00
N PRO A 305 14.67 -4.84 0.95
CA PRO A 305 13.30 -4.42 0.65
C PRO A 305 13.30 -3.40 -0.49
N PHE A 306 12.21 -3.32 -1.25
CA PHE A 306 12.05 -2.26 -2.24
C PHE A 306 12.35 -0.91 -1.61
N ARG A 307 13.30 -0.20 -2.19
CA ARG A 307 13.43 1.23 -1.96
C ARG A 307 12.65 1.89 -3.07
N LEU A 308 11.48 2.41 -2.71
CA LEU A 308 10.95 3.57 -3.41
C LEU A 308 11.87 4.73 -3.05
N GLU A 309 13.08 4.75 -3.60
CA GLU A 309 13.81 6.00 -3.65
C GLU A 309 12.88 6.94 -4.42
N PRO A 310 12.40 8.04 -3.81
CA PRO A 310 11.62 8.99 -4.58
C PRO A 310 12.48 9.37 -5.78
N ALA A 311 11.90 9.35 -6.99
CA ALA A 311 12.47 10.07 -8.11
C ALA A 311 12.94 11.42 -7.56
N GLY A 312 14.23 11.73 -7.69
CA GLY A 312 14.86 12.80 -6.92
C GLY A 312 14.05 14.09 -6.91
N TRP A 313 14.24 14.94 -5.89
CA TRP A 313 13.42 16.14 -5.69
C TRP A 313 13.14 16.93 -6.97
N ASN A 314 11.86 16.96 -7.36
CA ASN A 314 11.39 17.78 -8.46
C ASN A 314 10.79 19.07 -7.89
N SER A 315 11.34 20.22 -8.28
CA SER A 315 10.76 21.50 -7.89
C SER A 315 9.41 21.69 -8.57
N LEU A 316 8.36 21.88 -7.77
CA LEU A 316 7.06 22.30 -8.26
C LEU A 316 6.95 23.82 -8.45
N SER A 317 8.08 24.56 -8.41
CA SER A 317 8.10 26.02 -8.48
C SER A 317 7.16 26.68 -7.46
N GLY A 318 7.00 28.01 -7.53
CA GLY A 318 6.18 28.77 -6.59
C GLY A 318 6.91 29.13 -5.29
N SER A 319 6.34 30.06 -4.53
CA SER A 319 6.86 30.50 -3.24
C SER A 319 5.73 30.41 -2.22
N LEU A 320 5.91 29.52 -1.24
CA LEU A 320 4.88 29.14 -0.27
C LEU A 320 5.28 29.59 1.14
N THR A 321 4.29 29.96 1.95
CA THR A 321 4.46 30.54 3.30
C THR A 321 3.75 29.73 4.40
N SER A 322 3.39 28.48 4.10
CA SER A 322 2.78 27.52 5.04
C SER A 322 3.34 26.12 4.78
N SER A 323 3.08 25.19 5.71
CA SER A 323 3.17 23.77 5.37
C SER A 323 2.15 23.46 4.27
N PRO A 324 2.48 22.62 3.26
CA PRO A 324 1.50 22.18 2.29
C PRO A 324 0.60 21.07 2.86
N ALA A 325 -0.64 21.03 2.42
CA ALA A 325 -1.52 19.88 2.56
C ALA A 325 -1.68 19.17 1.21
N ALA A 326 -1.87 17.86 1.23
CA ALA A 326 -2.15 17.09 0.03
C ALA A 326 -3.41 16.23 0.23
N SER A 327 -4.20 16.09 -0.82
CA SER A 327 -5.32 15.16 -0.86
C SER A 327 -5.43 14.53 -2.26
N SER A 328 -6.24 13.49 -2.38
CA SER A 328 -6.51 12.83 -3.65
C SER A 328 -7.98 12.44 -3.71
N TRP A 329 -8.65 12.82 -4.78
CA TRP A 329 -10.06 12.50 -5.03
C TRP A 329 -10.24 11.35 -6.02
N GLY A 330 -9.16 10.74 -6.49
CA GLY A 330 -9.19 9.62 -7.43
C GLY A 330 -7.80 9.04 -7.57
N ALA A 331 -7.67 7.75 -7.87
CA ALA A 331 -6.32 7.21 -7.98
C ALA A 331 -5.56 7.77 -9.19
N ASN A 332 -4.25 7.83 -9.01
CA ASN A 332 -3.32 8.58 -9.87
C ASN A 332 -3.64 10.09 -9.98
N THR A 333 -4.38 10.67 -9.04
CA THR A 333 -4.50 12.13 -8.90
C THR A 333 -3.90 12.57 -7.57
N ALA A 334 -3.39 13.80 -7.53
CA ALA A 334 -2.95 14.42 -6.28
C ALA A 334 -3.15 15.92 -6.36
N ASP A 335 -3.67 16.52 -5.31
CA ASP A 335 -3.93 17.94 -5.20
C ASP A 335 -3.15 18.48 -4.00
N ILE A 336 -2.32 19.50 -4.24
CA ILE A 336 -1.48 20.16 -3.25
C ILE A 336 -2.02 21.55 -2.97
N PHE A 337 -2.13 21.88 -1.70
CA PHE A 337 -2.66 23.11 -1.16
C PHE A 337 -1.64 23.79 -0.27
N ALA A 338 -1.38 25.07 -0.48
CA ALA A 338 -0.47 25.83 0.37
C ALA A 338 -0.81 27.32 0.35
N ARG A 339 -0.34 28.05 1.36
CA ARG A 339 -0.48 29.50 1.40
C ARG A 339 0.60 30.16 0.55
N GLY A 340 0.21 31.07 -0.34
CA GLY A 340 1.14 31.88 -1.14
C GLY A 340 1.76 33.04 -0.37
N THR A 341 2.61 33.82 -1.02
CA THR A 341 3.19 35.06 -0.45
C THR A 341 2.16 36.18 -0.28
N ASP A 342 1.04 36.10 -0.98
CA ASP A 342 -0.13 36.97 -0.87
C ASP A 342 -1.12 36.53 0.23
N ASN A 343 -0.78 35.50 0.99
CA ASN A 343 -1.63 34.82 1.98
C ASN A 343 -2.88 34.13 1.39
N ALA A 344 -3.02 34.02 0.07
CA ALA A 344 -4.12 33.26 -0.53
C ALA A 344 -3.86 31.74 -0.46
N LEU A 345 -4.93 30.95 -0.59
CA LEU A 345 -4.80 29.52 -0.84
C LEU A 345 -4.38 29.31 -2.30
N TRP A 346 -3.26 28.64 -2.50
CA TRP A 346 -2.78 28.20 -3.81
C TRP A 346 -2.91 26.69 -3.94
N HIS A 347 -3.29 26.26 -5.12
CA HIS A 347 -3.59 24.88 -5.47
C HIS A 347 -2.80 24.45 -6.70
N ARG A 348 -2.32 23.20 -6.70
CA ARG A 348 -1.71 22.55 -7.86
C ARG A 348 -2.10 21.08 -7.90
N HIS A 349 -2.50 20.57 -9.07
CA HIS A 349 -2.94 19.19 -9.22
C HIS A 349 -2.04 18.38 -10.17
N TRP A 350 -2.01 17.08 -9.95
CA TRP A 350 -1.46 16.04 -10.81
C TRP A 350 -2.60 15.30 -11.50
N ASP A 351 -2.57 15.24 -12.83
CA ASP A 351 -3.62 14.63 -13.66
C ASP A 351 -3.40 13.13 -13.96
N GLY A 352 -2.35 12.54 -13.38
CA GLY A 352 -1.93 11.17 -13.68
C GLY A 352 -0.70 11.08 -14.57
N THR A 353 -0.37 12.16 -15.27
CA THR A 353 0.76 12.24 -16.21
C THR A 353 1.61 13.49 -16.02
N ASN A 354 0.99 14.62 -15.69
CA ASN A 354 1.64 15.92 -15.56
C ASN A 354 1.11 16.70 -14.36
N TRP A 355 1.97 17.56 -13.81
CA TRP A 355 1.55 18.58 -12.86
C TRP A 355 1.01 19.79 -13.60
N GLY A 356 -0.22 20.20 -13.32
CA GLY A 356 -0.82 21.47 -13.78
C GLY A 356 -0.07 22.71 -13.28
N GLY A 357 -0.56 23.91 -13.58
CA GLY A 357 -0.02 25.15 -13.01
C GLY A 357 -0.47 25.39 -11.57
N TRP A 358 0.23 26.25 -10.83
CA TRP A 358 -0.30 26.80 -9.58
C TRP A 358 -1.45 27.77 -9.89
N GLU A 359 -2.61 27.55 -9.28
CA GLU A 359 -3.77 28.43 -9.34
C GLU A 359 -4.12 28.99 -7.96
N SER A 360 -4.52 30.27 -7.91
CA SER A 360 -5.00 30.88 -6.67
C SER A 360 -6.48 30.56 -6.49
N LEU A 361 -6.83 30.02 -5.33
CA LEU A 361 -8.21 29.82 -4.86
C LEU A 361 -8.68 30.99 -3.97
N GLY A 362 -7.88 32.05 -3.87
CA GLY A 362 -8.17 33.26 -3.10
C GLY A 362 -8.19 33.04 -1.58
N GLY A 363 -8.91 33.93 -0.88
CA GLY A 363 -8.93 33.97 0.58
C GLY A 363 -7.70 34.64 1.19
N VAL A 364 -7.69 34.78 2.52
CA VAL A 364 -6.53 35.26 3.30
C VAL A 364 -6.34 34.34 4.50
N LEU A 365 -5.33 33.48 4.43
CA LEU A 365 -5.09 32.37 5.34
C LEU A 365 -4.14 32.79 6.46
N THR A 366 -4.46 32.37 7.68
CA THR A 366 -3.63 32.55 8.88
C THR A 366 -3.19 31.22 9.49
N SER A 367 -3.42 30.09 8.79
CA SER A 367 -2.96 28.76 9.18
C SER A 367 -2.45 27.98 7.97
N ASP A 368 -1.81 26.86 8.24
CA ASP A 368 -1.67 25.77 7.26
C ASP A 368 -3.07 25.28 6.85
N PRO A 369 -3.26 24.87 5.57
CA PRO A 369 -4.50 24.24 5.13
C PRO A 369 -4.61 22.80 5.65
N ALA A 370 -5.84 22.30 5.74
CA ALA A 370 -6.15 20.88 5.87
C ALA A 370 -7.04 20.45 4.71
N ALA A 371 -6.67 19.39 4.00
CA ALA A 371 -7.40 18.90 2.83
C ALA A 371 -7.80 17.44 3.04
N VAL A 372 -9.04 17.11 2.71
CA VAL A 372 -9.59 15.75 2.84
C VAL A 372 -10.47 15.43 1.64
N SER A 373 -10.55 14.14 1.30
CA SER A 373 -11.42 13.61 0.27
C SER A 373 -12.23 12.46 0.85
N GLY A 374 -13.55 12.60 0.88
CA GLY A 374 -14.46 11.57 1.37
C GLY A 374 -15.05 10.67 0.28
N THR A 375 -14.87 11.05 -0.99
CA THR A 375 -15.42 10.34 -2.14
C THR A 375 -14.73 10.77 -3.43
N THR A 376 -14.94 10.01 -4.50
CA THR A 376 -14.39 10.33 -5.81
C THR A 376 -14.90 11.69 -6.29
N ASN A 377 -14.02 12.46 -6.93
CA ASN A 377 -14.33 13.81 -7.43
C ASN A 377 -14.69 14.83 -6.34
N ARG A 378 -14.26 14.63 -5.09
CA ARG A 378 -14.50 15.58 -4.01
C ARG A 378 -13.22 15.85 -3.21
N ILE A 379 -12.85 17.12 -3.09
CA ILE A 379 -11.92 17.59 -2.06
C ILE A 379 -12.61 18.66 -1.24
N ASP A 380 -12.38 18.64 0.06
CA ASP A 380 -12.76 19.69 1.00
C ASP A 380 -11.49 20.25 1.65
N VAL A 381 -11.31 21.57 1.59
CA VAL A 381 -10.16 22.28 2.14
C VAL A 381 -10.61 23.24 3.22
N PHE A 382 -9.94 23.16 4.37
CA PHE A 382 -10.20 23.96 5.56
C PHE A 382 -9.00 24.82 5.91
N VAL A 383 -9.25 26.07 6.29
CA VAL A 383 -8.23 27.04 6.70
C VAL A 383 -8.75 27.92 7.83
N ARG A 384 -7.85 28.58 8.56
CA ARG A 384 -8.23 29.67 9.47
C ARG A 384 -8.09 31.02 8.78
N GLY A 385 -9.17 31.81 8.76
CA GLY A 385 -9.19 33.16 8.17
C GLY A 385 -8.64 34.24 9.11
N THR A 386 -8.60 35.48 8.65
CA THR A 386 -8.14 36.65 9.44
C THR A 386 -9.04 37.00 10.62
N ASP A 387 -10.29 36.56 10.58
CA ASP A 387 -11.26 36.64 11.67
C ASP A 387 -11.12 35.50 12.69
N ASN A 388 -10.11 34.64 12.52
CA ASN A 388 -9.90 33.39 13.26
C ASN A 388 -11.01 32.34 13.07
N ALA A 389 -12.00 32.56 12.21
CA ALA A 389 -12.98 31.54 11.90
C ALA A 389 -12.35 30.44 11.03
N VAL A 390 -12.93 29.25 11.07
CA VAL A 390 -12.63 28.20 10.09
C VAL A 390 -13.40 28.51 8.82
N TRP A 391 -12.70 28.50 7.69
CA TRP A 391 -13.23 28.70 6.35
C TRP A 391 -13.04 27.45 5.53
N HIS A 392 -14.00 27.19 4.65
CA HIS A 392 -14.10 25.99 3.85
C HIS A 392 -14.29 26.33 2.37
N ARG A 393 -13.68 25.51 1.51
CA ARG A 393 -13.88 25.50 0.07
C ARG A 393 -13.79 24.06 -0.43
N SER A 394 -14.58 23.73 -1.46
CA SER A 394 -14.64 22.37 -1.96
C SER A 394 -14.55 22.27 -3.47
N PHE A 395 -14.06 21.13 -3.96
CA PHE A 395 -14.02 20.75 -5.37
C PHE A 395 -15.04 19.64 -5.65
N ASN A 396 -15.67 19.65 -6.82
CA ASN A 396 -16.69 18.66 -7.20
C ASN A 396 -16.30 17.80 -8.43
N GLY A 397 -15.02 17.78 -8.79
CA GLY A 397 -14.52 17.10 -10.00
C GLY A 397 -14.44 18.02 -11.22
N THR A 398 -15.10 19.18 -11.17
CA THR A 398 -15.13 20.13 -12.30
C THR A 398 -14.81 21.55 -11.90
N SER A 399 -15.21 21.97 -10.71
CA SER A 399 -15.13 23.36 -10.27
C SER A 399 -14.98 23.47 -8.75
N TRP A 400 -14.33 24.56 -8.34
CA TRP A 400 -14.21 24.97 -6.96
C TRP A 400 -15.43 25.80 -6.53
N SER A 401 -15.99 25.50 -5.35
CA SER A 401 -17.04 26.31 -4.73
C SER A 401 -16.52 27.70 -4.34
N VAL A 402 -17.44 28.62 -3.99
CA VAL A 402 -17.04 29.82 -3.25
C VAL A 402 -16.54 29.46 -1.84
N TRP A 403 -15.87 30.40 -1.17
CA TRP A 403 -15.53 30.27 0.24
C TRP A 403 -16.78 30.40 1.11
N ASP A 404 -16.96 29.47 2.04
CA ASP A 404 -17.99 29.51 3.06
C ASP A 404 -17.39 29.42 4.47
N SER A 405 -18.04 30.04 5.44
CA SER A 405 -17.58 30.04 6.82
C SER A 405 -18.12 28.84 7.57
N VAL A 406 -17.21 28.04 8.14
CA VAL A 406 -17.49 27.02 9.16
C VAL A 406 -17.53 27.68 10.55
N GLY A 407 -17.28 28.99 10.66
CA GLY A 407 -17.40 29.75 11.90
C GLY A 407 -16.41 29.35 12.99
N GLY A 408 -16.74 29.68 14.24
CA GLY A 408 -15.87 29.45 15.40
C GLY A 408 -14.74 30.49 15.51
N VAL A 409 -13.88 30.32 16.52
CA VAL A 409 -12.67 31.15 16.72
C VAL A 409 -11.52 30.19 17.06
N ALA A 410 -10.78 29.80 16.03
CA ALA A 410 -9.71 28.82 16.10
C ALA A 410 -8.37 29.45 16.49
N THR A 411 -7.59 28.75 17.31
CA THR A 411 -6.23 29.12 17.72
C THR A 411 -5.16 28.22 17.07
N THR A 412 -5.56 27.09 16.49
CA THR A 412 -4.70 26.16 15.73
C THR A 412 -5.07 26.14 14.25
N ALA A 413 -4.24 25.48 13.43
CA ALA A 413 -4.70 25.01 12.12
C ALA A 413 -5.84 23.99 12.31
N PRO A 414 -6.79 23.91 11.36
CA PRO A 414 -7.79 22.83 11.36
C PRO A 414 -7.13 21.49 11.09
N ALA A 415 -7.68 20.43 11.68
CA ALA A 415 -7.46 19.06 11.27
C ALA A 415 -8.78 18.50 10.75
N ALA A 416 -8.75 17.75 9.64
CA ALA A 416 -9.94 17.27 8.96
C ALA A 416 -9.86 15.76 8.68
N ALA A 417 -11.00 15.07 8.82
CA ALA A 417 -11.16 13.67 8.46
C ALA A 417 -12.51 13.43 7.78
N SER A 418 -12.62 12.32 7.06
CA SER A 418 -13.85 11.83 6.45
C SER A 418 -13.86 10.31 6.46
N TRP A 419 -15.02 9.71 6.71
CA TRP A 419 -15.28 8.27 6.49
C TRP A 419 -16.35 8.01 5.43
N GLY A 420 -16.74 9.02 4.64
CA GLY A 420 -17.72 8.82 3.59
C GLY A 420 -18.15 10.10 2.89
N ALA A 421 -18.81 9.92 1.75
CA ALA A 421 -19.18 10.98 0.82
C ALA A 421 -19.98 12.14 1.44
N THR A 422 -20.74 11.88 2.49
CA THR A 422 -21.58 12.86 3.17
C THR A 422 -21.08 13.20 4.56
N ARG A 423 -19.84 12.84 4.91
CA ARG A 423 -19.28 13.12 6.22
C ARG A 423 -17.96 13.86 6.11
N LEU A 424 -17.89 15.01 6.77
CA LEU A 424 -16.64 15.72 7.05
C LEU A 424 -16.60 16.03 8.54
N ASP A 425 -15.42 15.95 9.13
CA ASP A 425 -15.19 16.23 10.53
C ASP A 425 -14.00 17.16 10.68
N VAL A 426 -14.20 18.29 11.35
CA VAL A 426 -13.17 19.32 11.55
C VAL A 426 -12.92 19.50 13.04
N VAL A 427 -11.65 19.46 13.43
CA VAL A 427 -11.20 19.66 14.80
C VAL A 427 -10.21 20.83 14.86
N VAL A 428 -10.43 21.74 15.81
CA VAL A 428 -9.56 22.89 16.11
C VAL A 428 -9.43 23.08 17.62
N ALA A 429 -8.37 23.75 18.08
CA ALA A 429 -8.41 24.38 19.39
C ALA A 429 -9.08 25.75 19.31
N GLY A 430 -9.78 26.15 20.37
CA GLY A 430 -10.47 27.43 20.48
C GLY A 430 -9.88 28.36 21.54
N THR A 431 -10.41 29.57 21.66
CA THR A 431 -9.93 30.59 22.62
C THR A 431 -10.17 30.24 24.09
N ASN A 432 -11.07 29.30 24.38
CA ASN A 432 -11.38 28.86 25.73
C ASN A 432 -10.30 27.90 26.24
N ASN A 433 -9.22 28.48 26.79
CA ASN A 433 -8.08 27.75 27.37
C ASN A 433 -7.46 26.74 26.40
N ASN A 434 -7.44 27.05 25.09
CA ASN A 434 -6.97 26.14 24.04
C ASN A 434 -7.67 24.76 24.04
N GLY A 435 -8.91 24.68 24.54
CA GLY A 435 -9.71 23.46 24.48
C GLY A 435 -10.05 23.09 23.05
N LEU A 436 -10.20 21.79 22.77
CA LEU A 436 -10.54 21.29 21.45
C LEU A 436 -12.04 21.41 21.19
N TRP A 437 -12.38 21.64 19.94
CA TRP A 437 -13.73 21.78 19.42
C TRP A 437 -13.87 20.99 18.14
N HIS A 438 -15.04 20.40 17.95
CA HIS A 438 -15.38 19.61 16.77
C HIS A 438 -16.63 20.16 16.08
N ARG A 439 -16.65 20.07 14.76
CA ARG A 439 -17.84 20.32 13.94
C ARG A 439 -17.89 19.33 12.80
N SER A 440 -19.10 18.91 12.42
CA SER A 440 -19.29 17.95 11.33
C SER A 440 -20.27 18.41 10.26
N TRP A 441 -20.04 17.93 9.04
CA TRP A 441 -20.95 18.06 7.90
C TRP A 441 -21.64 16.73 7.65
N ASN A 442 -22.95 16.75 7.37
CA ASN A 442 -23.75 15.54 7.14
C ASN A 442 -24.26 15.37 5.70
N GLY A 443 -23.73 16.15 4.75
CA GLY A 443 -24.20 16.18 3.36
C GLY A 443 -25.18 17.32 3.06
N SER A 444 -25.79 17.91 4.10
CA SER A 444 -26.79 18.98 3.95
C SER A 444 -26.52 20.22 4.80
N GLY A 445 -25.85 20.06 5.94
CA GLY A 445 -25.59 21.15 6.88
C GLY A 445 -24.45 20.84 7.84
N TRP A 446 -23.85 21.91 8.36
CA TRP A 446 -22.88 21.85 9.46
C TRP A 446 -23.62 21.74 10.80
N SER A 447 -23.14 20.88 11.71
CA SER A 447 -23.61 20.79 13.09
C SER A 447 -23.36 22.09 13.88
N ALA A 448 -23.72 22.17 15.16
CA ALA A 448 -23.09 23.17 16.04
C ALA A 448 -21.62 22.80 16.31
N TRP A 449 -20.82 23.77 16.77
CA TRP A 449 -19.51 23.47 17.36
C TRP A 449 -19.72 22.77 18.70
N ASP A 450 -19.17 21.57 18.85
CA ASP A 450 -19.21 20.77 20.07
C ASP A 450 -17.89 20.87 20.82
N SER A 451 -17.95 21.09 22.13
CA SER A 451 -16.75 21.21 22.96
C SER A 451 -16.20 19.81 23.24
N MET A 452 -14.96 19.60 22.86
CA MET A 452 -14.23 18.39 23.20
C MET A 452 -13.50 18.50 24.54
N GLY A 453 -13.48 19.68 25.17
CA GLY A 453 -12.69 19.95 26.35
C GLY A 453 -11.19 19.76 26.11
N GLY A 454 -10.45 19.38 27.16
CA GLY A 454 -9.00 19.25 27.11
C GLY A 454 -8.28 20.59 26.98
N VAL A 455 -6.96 20.54 26.79
CA VAL A 455 -6.09 21.71 26.55
C VAL A 455 -5.04 21.32 25.54
N ALA A 456 -5.12 21.86 24.33
CA ALA A 456 -4.18 21.57 23.27
C ALA A 456 -2.81 22.23 23.55
N GLY A 457 -1.73 21.49 23.35
CA GLY A 457 -0.34 21.97 23.30
C GLY A 457 0.25 21.89 21.88
N SER A 458 -0.52 21.42 20.89
CA SER A 458 -0.14 21.36 19.46
C SER A 458 -1.38 21.55 18.59
N ASN A 459 -1.19 21.62 17.27
CA ASN A 459 -2.28 21.33 16.34
C ASN A 459 -2.84 19.92 16.62
N PRO A 460 -4.16 19.70 16.49
CA PRO A 460 -4.74 18.36 16.60
C PRO A 460 -4.39 17.50 15.38
N SER A 461 -4.44 16.19 15.54
CA SER A 461 -4.48 15.19 14.47
C SER A 461 -5.79 14.43 14.60
N VAL A 462 -6.55 14.29 13.52
CA VAL A 462 -7.81 13.53 13.51
C VAL A 462 -7.80 12.54 12.36
N VAL A 463 -8.24 11.32 12.62
CA VAL A 463 -8.29 10.25 11.62
C VAL A 463 -9.62 9.50 11.71
N ALA A 464 -10.13 9.05 10.56
CA ALA A 464 -11.24 8.12 10.51
C ALA A 464 -10.73 6.69 10.75
N GLY A 465 -11.06 6.11 11.90
CA GLY A 465 -10.72 4.72 12.24
C GLY A 465 -11.64 3.68 11.58
N GLY A 466 -12.53 4.11 10.69
CA GLY A 466 -13.57 3.32 10.05
C GLY A 466 -14.89 4.10 9.98
N THR A 467 -15.89 3.56 9.30
CA THR A 467 -17.22 4.18 9.22
C THR A 467 -17.80 4.39 10.61
N GLY A 468 -18.13 5.64 10.95
CA GLY A 468 -18.71 6.01 12.25
C GLY A 468 -17.71 6.09 13.40
N ARG A 469 -16.41 6.16 13.13
CA ARG A 469 -15.38 6.31 14.17
C ARG A 469 -14.33 7.36 13.79
N LEU A 470 -14.21 8.38 14.63
CA LEU A 470 -13.09 9.32 14.69
C LEU A 470 -12.21 8.99 15.88
N ASP A 471 -10.92 9.23 15.68
CA ASP A 471 -9.94 9.29 16.75
C ASP A 471 -9.18 10.61 16.64
N ALA A 472 -9.21 11.39 17.73
CA ALA A 472 -8.57 12.68 17.83
C ALA A 472 -7.39 12.60 18.80
N PHE A 473 -6.25 13.14 18.35
CA PHE A 473 -4.99 13.11 19.06
C PHE A 473 -4.44 14.52 19.20
N VAL A 474 -3.85 14.81 20.36
CA VAL A 474 -3.20 16.09 20.60
C VAL A 474 -2.06 15.91 21.58
N ARG A 475 -1.01 16.71 21.44
CA ARG A 475 -0.04 16.85 22.52
C ARG A 475 -0.63 17.77 23.60
N GLY A 476 -0.69 17.32 24.84
CA GLY A 476 -1.13 18.14 25.97
C GLY A 476 -0.08 19.18 26.40
N THR A 477 -0.45 20.06 27.33
CA THR A 477 0.50 21.04 27.92
C THR A 477 1.56 20.39 28.80
N ASP A 478 1.30 19.18 29.28
CA ASP A 478 2.23 18.29 29.98
C ASP A 478 3.23 17.58 29.04
N GLY A 479 3.06 17.76 27.72
CA GLY A 479 3.86 17.09 26.70
C GLY A 479 3.42 15.66 26.40
N ALA A 480 2.40 15.11 27.07
CA ALA A 480 1.92 13.77 26.78
C ALA A 480 1.06 13.72 25.52
N LEU A 481 0.94 12.54 24.91
CA LEU A 481 -0.07 12.28 23.89
C LEU A 481 -1.42 12.04 24.58
N TRP A 482 -2.42 12.80 24.17
CA TRP A 482 -3.80 12.66 24.61
C TRP A 482 -4.67 12.20 23.43
N HIS A 483 -5.55 11.24 23.70
CA HIS A 483 -6.44 10.62 22.73
C HIS A 483 -7.88 10.66 23.23
N ARG A 484 -8.81 10.77 22.29
CA ARG A 484 -10.22 10.40 22.50
C ARG A 484 -10.86 9.95 21.20
N SER A 485 -11.97 9.23 21.32
CA SER A 485 -12.69 8.66 20.19
C SER A 485 -14.20 8.96 20.26
N GLY A 486 -14.87 8.87 19.12
CA GLY A 486 -16.32 9.06 19.02
C GLY A 486 -16.81 9.00 17.58
N ASP A 487 -18.11 9.11 17.37
CA ASP A 487 -18.73 9.19 16.04
C ASP A 487 -18.94 10.64 15.56
N GLY A 488 -18.49 11.63 16.35
CA GLY A 488 -18.65 13.06 16.08
C GLY A 488 -20.11 13.54 16.01
N THR A 489 -21.06 12.78 16.56
CA THR A 489 -22.50 13.14 16.65
C THR A 489 -23.10 12.85 18.02
N SER A 490 -22.54 11.88 18.73
CA SER A 490 -22.85 11.53 20.12
C SER A 490 -21.73 12.01 21.06
N ALA A 491 -21.89 11.74 22.36
CA ALA A 491 -20.88 12.12 23.34
C ALA A 491 -19.56 11.38 23.08
N TRP A 492 -18.51 12.16 22.82
CA TRP A 492 -17.14 11.67 22.74
C TRP A 492 -16.69 10.96 24.04
N SER A 493 -15.74 10.01 23.92
CA SER A 493 -15.12 9.36 25.07
C SER A 493 -14.39 10.37 25.98
N ALA A 494 -14.07 9.96 27.21
CA ALA A 494 -13.16 10.71 28.06
C ALA A 494 -11.80 10.91 27.37
N TRP A 495 -11.05 11.93 27.80
CA TRP A 495 -9.66 12.08 27.39
C TRP A 495 -8.79 11.04 28.08
N ASP A 496 -8.10 10.24 27.28
CA ASP A 496 -7.19 9.21 27.73
C ASP A 496 -5.75 9.64 27.43
N SER A 497 -4.90 9.65 28.45
CA SER A 497 -3.47 9.90 28.26
C SER A 497 -2.79 8.62 27.79
N LEU A 498 -2.15 8.68 26.63
CA LEU A 498 -1.30 7.62 26.10
C LEU A 498 0.17 7.77 26.55
N GLY A 499 0.44 8.79 27.39
CA GLY A 499 1.76 9.08 27.95
C GLY A 499 2.75 9.65 26.93
N GLY A 500 4.04 9.48 27.23
CA GLY A 500 5.14 10.04 26.43
C GLY A 500 5.49 11.49 26.76
N ILE A 501 6.60 11.98 26.21
CA ILE A 501 7.02 13.39 26.28
C ILE A 501 7.35 13.86 24.86
N LEU A 502 6.38 14.53 24.25
CA LEU A 502 6.37 14.93 22.86
C LEU A 502 6.92 16.35 22.70
N THR A 503 7.66 16.57 21.61
CA THR A 503 8.20 17.88 21.23
C THR A 503 7.59 18.44 19.94
N ALA A 504 6.60 17.76 19.37
CA ALA A 504 5.83 18.17 18.19
C ALA A 504 4.40 17.62 18.28
N GLY A 505 3.53 18.01 17.34
CA GLY A 505 2.20 17.40 17.20
C GLY A 505 2.29 15.93 16.75
N PRO A 506 1.27 15.10 17.08
CA PRO A 506 1.21 13.71 16.63
C PRO A 506 0.81 13.61 15.15
N ALA A 507 1.18 12.50 14.51
CA ALA A 507 0.64 12.10 13.21
C ALA A 507 -0.06 10.75 13.35
N ALA A 508 -1.38 10.73 13.16
CA ALA A 508 -2.18 9.52 13.20
C ALA A 508 -2.55 9.06 11.79
N SER A 509 -2.49 7.76 11.55
CA SER A 509 -2.92 7.11 10.32
C SER A 509 -3.78 5.88 10.64
N SER A 510 -4.61 5.49 9.67
CA SER A 510 -5.48 4.31 9.75
C SER A 510 -5.23 3.47 8.52
N CYS A 511 -4.88 2.20 8.72
CA CYS A 511 -4.60 1.25 7.63
C CYS A 511 -5.86 0.46 7.22
N ALA A 512 -6.74 0.22 8.19
CA ALA A 512 -7.97 -0.55 8.05
C ALA A 512 -8.95 -0.14 9.16
N ALA A 513 -10.23 -0.47 8.99
CA ALA A 513 -11.23 -0.20 10.03
C ALA A 513 -10.84 -0.88 11.36
N GLY A 514 -10.77 -0.10 12.44
CA GLY A 514 -10.37 -0.55 13.76
C GLY A 514 -8.86 -0.53 14.04
N HIS A 515 -8.03 -0.23 13.05
CA HIS A 515 -6.57 -0.25 13.18
C HIS A 515 -5.97 1.15 13.02
N LEU A 516 -5.33 1.65 14.08
CA LEU A 516 -4.74 3.00 14.09
C LEU A 516 -3.28 2.93 14.49
N ASP A 517 -2.47 3.78 13.88
CA ASP A 517 -1.11 4.04 14.33
C ASP A 517 -0.92 5.52 14.59
N VAL A 518 -0.32 5.86 15.72
CA VAL A 518 0.05 7.22 16.06
C VAL A 518 1.55 7.34 16.25
N PHE A 519 2.15 8.29 15.55
CA PHE A 519 3.59 8.54 15.52
C PHE A 519 3.90 9.88 16.17
N VAL A 520 4.95 9.88 17.00
CA VAL A 520 5.32 11.07 17.77
C VAL A 520 6.82 11.25 17.86
N LYS A 521 7.26 12.52 17.83
CA LYS A 521 8.65 12.87 18.14
C LYS A 521 8.85 13.04 19.64
N GLY A 522 9.68 12.18 20.23
CA GLY A 522 10.06 12.24 21.64
C GLY A 522 10.98 13.41 22.00
N SER A 523 11.25 13.58 23.29
CA SER A 523 12.15 14.63 23.83
C SER A 523 13.60 14.52 23.34
N THR A 524 14.05 13.31 23.02
CA THR A 524 15.39 13.03 22.49
C THR A 524 15.46 13.10 20.97
N GLY A 525 14.41 13.54 20.29
CA GLY A 525 14.34 13.59 18.82
C GLY A 525 14.06 12.25 18.14
N THR A 526 13.92 11.15 18.89
CA THR A 526 13.57 9.84 18.32
C THR A 526 12.08 9.73 17.98
N LEU A 527 11.76 8.91 16.98
CA LEU A 527 10.39 8.64 16.56
C LEU A 527 9.83 7.41 17.28
N TRP A 528 8.60 7.53 17.77
CA TRP A 528 7.89 6.48 18.51
C TRP A 528 6.53 6.22 17.90
N GLN A 529 6.06 4.98 18.03
CA GLN A 529 4.77 4.50 17.57
C GLN A 529 3.96 3.95 18.75
N GLN A 530 2.66 4.21 18.74
CA GLN A 530 1.67 3.35 19.39
C GLN A 530 0.63 2.90 18.36
N GLY A 531 0.27 1.62 18.43
CA GLY A 531 -0.75 1.01 17.59
C GLY A 531 -2.02 0.69 18.38
N PHE A 532 -3.18 0.75 17.74
CA PHE A 532 -4.46 0.37 18.31
C PHE A 532 -5.11 -0.73 17.46
N ASN A 533 -5.34 -1.89 18.06
CA ASN A 533 -5.77 -3.11 17.35
C ASN A 533 -7.30 -3.35 17.34
N GLY A 534 -8.09 -2.30 17.54
CA GLY A 534 -9.55 -2.40 17.70
C GLY A 534 -10.01 -2.46 19.15
N THR A 535 -9.15 -2.91 20.07
CA THR A 535 -9.52 -3.12 21.49
C THR A 535 -8.59 -2.44 22.48
N ALA A 536 -7.29 -2.36 22.18
CA ALA A 536 -6.30 -1.82 23.10
C ALA A 536 -5.17 -1.10 22.35
N TRP A 537 -4.60 -0.11 23.05
CA TRP A 537 -3.36 0.53 22.65
C TRP A 537 -2.16 -0.35 23.02
N SER A 538 -1.18 -0.44 22.12
CA SER A 538 0.11 -1.05 22.39
C SER A 538 0.94 -0.20 23.35
N GLY A 539 2.03 -0.77 23.89
CA GLY A 539 3.10 0.05 24.47
C GLY A 539 3.80 0.91 23.42
N TRP A 540 4.53 1.94 23.88
CA TRP A 540 5.38 2.75 23.01
C TRP A 540 6.50 1.90 22.40
N LYS A 541 6.58 1.88 21.07
CA LYS A 541 7.62 1.22 20.30
C LYS A 541 8.54 2.27 19.68
N LEU A 542 9.85 2.13 19.91
CA LEU A 542 10.85 2.96 19.25
C LEU A 542 10.90 2.57 17.76
N VAL A 543 10.65 3.54 16.88
CA VAL A 543 10.86 3.38 15.44
C VAL A 543 12.32 3.64 15.09
N GLY A 544 12.95 4.61 15.75
CA GLY A 544 14.36 4.96 15.58
C GLY A 544 14.57 6.36 14.97
N GLY A 545 15.80 6.64 14.53
CA GLY A 545 16.21 7.91 13.93
C GLY A 545 16.34 9.08 14.91
N TYR A 546 16.91 10.19 14.43
CA TYR A 546 16.95 11.47 15.14
C TYR A 546 16.38 12.56 14.23
N TRP A 547 15.14 12.95 14.50
CA TRP A 547 14.33 13.76 13.61
C TRP A 547 14.24 15.20 14.14
N THR A 548 14.23 16.17 13.24
CA THR A 548 14.19 17.61 13.55
C THR A 548 12.84 18.26 13.25
N SER A 549 11.86 17.51 12.75
CA SER A 549 10.46 17.93 12.54
C SER A 549 9.47 17.01 13.26
N GLY A 550 8.19 17.39 13.30
CA GLY A 550 7.13 16.42 13.57
C GLY A 550 7.05 15.37 12.45
N PRO A 551 6.53 14.16 12.74
CA PRO A 551 6.35 13.12 11.73
C PRO A 551 5.19 13.45 10.79
N ALA A 552 5.26 12.94 9.58
CA ALA A 552 4.12 12.68 8.71
C ALA A 552 4.01 11.16 8.51
N ALA A 553 2.79 10.65 8.60
CA ALA A 553 2.50 9.22 8.53
C ALA A 553 1.37 8.99 7.52
N VAL A 554 1.56 8.03 6.63
CA VAL A 554 0.54 7.60 5.67
C VAL A 554 0.53 6.08 5.62
N CYS A 555 -0.65 5.49 5.82
CA CYS A 555 -0.83 4.07 5.60
C CYS A 555 -1.60 3.87 4.29
N PRO A 556 -1.05 3.15 3.31
CA PRO A 556 -1.80 2.75 2.13
C PRO A 556 -3.04 1.95 2.53
N ALA A 557 -4.17 2.21 1.89
CA ALA A 557 -5.42 1.50 2.19
C ALA A 557 -5.24 -0.02 1.99
N GLY A 558 -5.67 -0.82 2.97
CA GLY A 558 -5.51 -2.28 2.95
C GLY A 558 -4.11 -2.76 3.34
N GLY A 559 -3.14 -1.86 3.50
CA GLY A 559 -1.78 -2.17 3.92
C GLY A 559 -1.66 -2.52 5.40
N THR A 560 -0.50 -3.06 5.77
CA THR A 560 -0.09 -3.27 7.18
C THR A 560 1.18 -2.49 7.52
N VAL A 561 1.62 -1.60 6.63
CA VAL A 561 2.86 -0.84 6.79
C VAL A 561 2.58 0.63 6.61
N THR A 562 2.80 1.39 7.69
CA THR A 562 2.76 2.85 7.63
C THR A 562 4.11 3.37 7.12
N GLN A 563 4.04 4.25 6.12
CA GLN A 563 5.19 5.02 5.65
C GLN A 563 5.34 6.30 6.48
N LEU A 564 6.59 6.60 6.83
CA LEU A 564 6.95 7.68 7.74
C LEU A 564 7.92 8.63 7.08
N PHE A 565 7.69 9.91 7.30
CA PHE A 565 8.47 11.00 6.73
C PHE A 565 8.71 12.06 7.79
N ALA A 566 9.94 12.55 7.88
CA ALA A 566 10.28 13.72 8.67
C ALA A 566 11.68 14.20 8.31
N ARG A 567 12.02 15.41 8.77
CA ARG A 567 13.31 16.02 8.46
C ARG A 567 14.41 15.48 9.39
N GLY A 568 15.57 15.15 8.83
CA GLY A 568 16.77 14.76 9.57
C GLY A 568 17.58 15.96 10.10
N PRO A 569 18.71 15.71 10.77
CA PRO A 569 19.64 16.75 11.25
C PRO A 569 20.37 17.48 10.11
N ASP A 570 20.49 16.82 8.97
CA ASP A 570 21.05 17.30 7.71
C ASP A 570 20.07 18.15 6.88
N ASN A 571 18.85 18.37 7.41
CA ASN A 571 17.73 18.97 6.71
C ASN A 571 17.16 18.17 5.53
N ALA A 572 17.62 16.94 5.30
CA ALA A 572 17.04 16.06 4.29
C ALA A 572 15.70 15.47 4.78
N LEU A 573 14.85 15.05 3.84
CA LEU A 573 13.70 14.21 4.17
C LEU A 573 14.20 12.79 4.41
N TRP A 574 14.01 12.31 5.64
CA TRP A 574 14.27 10.95 6.01
C TRP A 574 12.96 10.16 5.87
N THR A 575 13.08 8.91 5.44
CA THR A 575 11.96 8.00 5.32
C THR A 575 12.12 6.83 6.28
N GLY A 576 11.00 6.27 6.71
CA GLY A 576 10.97 5.07 7.53
C GLY A 576 9.70 4.30 7.28
N THR A 577 9.65 3.08 7.79
CA THR A 577 8.44 2.27 7.78
C THR A 577 8.19 1.70 9.17
N ALA A 578 6.92 1.53 9.50
CA ALA A 578 6.49 0.85 10.70
C ALA A 578 5.39 -0.14 10.37
N GLN A 579 5.50 -1.36 10.89
CA GLN A 579 4.39 -2.32 10.86
C GLN A 579 3.23 -1.74 11.68
N GLY A 580 2.07 -1.64 11.06
CA GLY A 580 0.84 -1.18 11.66
C GLY A 580 0.25 -2.19 12.63
N SER A 581 -0.66 -1.70 13.45
CA SER A 581 -1.36 -2.46 14.50
C SER A 581 -2.26 -3.58 13.99
#